data_AF-A0A356NBP0-F1
#
_entry.id   AF-A0A356NBP0-F1
#
_cell.length_a   1.000
_cell.length_b   1.000
_cell.length_c   1.000
_cell.angle_alpha   90.00
_cell.angle_beta   90.00
_cell.angle_gamma   90.00
#
_symmetry.space_group_name_H-M   'P 1'
#
loop_
_entity.id
_entity.type
_entity.pdbx_description
1 polymer ?
#
loop_
_entity_poly.entity_id
_entity_poly.type
_entity_poly.pdbx_seq_one_letter_code
_entity_poly.pdbx_strand_id
1 'polypeptide(L)'
;MVKLDGVWDRQTLEALLRQQFTAMGLLRAKGYAAIAGKSLPLMIQAVGPRLETWYQARSDYRGGLTLVLIGLAVDPAPLRTALRDLRLPPS
;
A
#
# COMPACT_ATOMS: atom_id res chain seq x y z
N MET A 1 -1.21 -11.58 1.20
CA MET A 1 -1.29 -10.55 0.13
C MET A 1 -2.53 -9.70 0.36
N VAL A 2 -2.45 -8.38 0.13
CA VAL A 2 -3.58 -7.45 0.17
C VAL A 2 -3.84 -6.94 -1.25
N LYS A 3 -5.12 -6.98 -1.66
CA LYS A 3 -5.61 -6.39 -2.91
C LYS A 3 -6.90 -5.65 -2.59
N LEU A 4 -7.02 -4.41 -3.04
CA LEU A 4 -8.19 -3.55 -2.85
C LEU A 4 -8.37 -2.67 -4.08
N ASP A 5 -9.60 -2.54 -4.56
CA ASP A 5 -9.94 -1.53 -5.57
C ASP A 5 -10.11 -0.16 -4.90
N GLY A 6 -9.80 0.91 -5.63
CA GLY A 6 -9.90 2.27 -5.11
C GLY A 6 -8.77 3.19 -5.52
N VAL A 7 -8.81 4.40 -4.98
CA VAL A 7 -7.75 5.40 -5.04
C VAL A 7 -7.49 5.94 -3.64
N TRP A 8 -6.24 6.32 -3.36
CA TRP A 8 -5.82 6.84 -2.07
C TRP A 8 -5.13 8.19 -2.24
N ASP A 9 -5.10 8.96 -1.16
CA ASP A 9 -4.13 10.04 -1.03
C ASP A 9 -2.75 9.47 -0.64
N ARG A 10 -1.68 10.02 -1.21
CA ARG A 10 -0.31 9.52 -0.99
C ARG A 10 0.13 9.69 0.45
N GLN A 11 -0.06 10.88 1.02
CA GLN A 11 0.53 11.23 2.31
C GLN A 11 -0.10 10.40 3.43
N THR A 12 -1.42 10.32 3.43
CA THR A 12 -2.17 9.52 4.41
C THR A 12 -1.90 8.02 4.25
N LEU A 13 -1.80 7.52 3.01
CA LEU A 13 -1.43 6.13 2.74
C LEU A 13 -0.04 5.80 3.29
N GLU A 14 0.97 6.63 3.00
CA GLU A 14 2.34 6.41 3.49
C GLU A 14 2.42 6.43 5.01
N ALA A 15 1.70 7.34 5.67
CA ALA A 15 1.63 7.39 7.13
C ALA A 15 1.04 6.10 7.71
N LEU A 16 -0.09 5.63 7.16
CA LEU A 16 -0.72 4.37 7.58
C LEU A 16 0.23 3.18 7.37
N LEU A 17 0.89 3.09 6.22
CA LEU A 17 1.80 1.98 5.92
C LEU A 17 2.98 1.93 6.89
N ARG A 18 3.60 3.07 7.21
CA ARG A 18 4.71 3.14 8.20
C ARG A 18 4.26 2.65 9.57
N GLN A 19 3.09 3.08 10.03
CA GLN A 19 2.51 2.63 11.30
C GLN A 19 2.28 1.12 11.29
N GLN A 20 1.55 0.62 10.29
CA GLN A 20 1.15 -0.79 10.23
C GLN A 20 2.34 -1.73 10.03
N PHE A 21 3.32 -1.37 9.19
CA PHE A 21 4.51 -2.22 8.96
C PHE A 21 5.38 -2.33 10.20
N THR A 22 5.50 -1.25 10.98
CA THR A 22 6.19 -1.25 12.28
C THR A 22 5.46 -2.14 13.27
N ALA A 23 4.14 -1.98 13.41
CA ALA A 23 3.32 -2.76 14.34
C ALA A 23 3.32 -4.26 14.02
N MET A 24 3.36 -4.64 12.74
CA MET A 24 3.38 -6.05 12.31
C MET A 24 4.77 -6.72 12.40
N GLY A 25 5.84 -5.98 12.71
CA GLY A 25 7.21 -6.52 12.66
C GLY A 25 7.58 -7.07 11.28
N LEU A 26 7.12 -6.39 10.22
CA LEU A 26 7.22 -6.88 8.85
C LEU A 26 8.68 -6.97 8.38
N LEU A 27 9.06 -8.03 7.66
CA LEU A 27 10.41 -8.13 7.10
C LEU A 27 10.53 -7.40 5.76
N ARG A 28 9.55 -7.58 4.87
CA ARG A 28 9.53 -6.94 3.56
C ARG A 28 8.11 -6.71 3.04
N ALA A 29 7.87 -5.55 2.42
CA ALA A 29 6.69 -5.29 1.61
C ALA A 29 7.09 -4.87 0.19
N LYS A 30 6.29 -5.24 -0.80
CA LYS A 30 6.38 -4.68 -2.15
C LYS A 30 5.00 -4.61 -2.79
N GLY A 31 4.76 -3.56 -3.56
CA GLY A 31 3.53 -3.44 -4.31
C GLY A 31 3.35 -2.08 -4.96
N TYR A 32 2.09 -1.71 -5.15
CA TYR A 32 1.70 -0.44 -5.76
C TYR A 32 0.31 -0.01 -5.30
N ALA A 33 0.01 1.28 -5.44
CA ALA A 33 -1.30 1.85 -5.18
C ALA A 33 -1.67 2.92 -6.22
N ALA A 34 -2.96 2.99 -6.53
CA ALA A 34 -3.55 4.09 -7.26
C ALA A 34 -3.65 5.33 -6.38
N ILE A 35 -3.10 6.45 -6.86
CA ILE A 35 -3.11 7.72 -6.15
C ILE A 35 -4.03 8.70 -6.88
N ALA A 36 -4.86 9.41 -6.12
CA ALA A 36 -5.75 10.43 -6.67
C ALA A 36 -4.98 11.48 -7.49
N GLY A 37 -5.48 11.79 -8.67
CA GLY A 37 -4.87 12.77 -9.59
C GLY A 37 -3.54 12.33 -10.21
N LYS A 38 -3.16 11.04 -10.13
CA LYS A 38 -1.94 10.51 -10.74
C LYS A 38 -2.26 9.42 -11.75
N SER A 39 -1.67 9.55 -12.94
CA SER A 39 -1.80 8.55 -14.01
C SER A 39 -0.93 7.32 -13.78
N LEU A 40 0.26 7.51 -13.19
CA LEU A 40 1.16 6.43 -12.81
C LEU A 40 0.85 5.93 -11.40
N PRO A 41 0.96 4.60 -11.15
CA PRO A 41 0.84 4.07 -9.80
C PRO A 41 2.00 4.54 -8.92
N LEU A 42 1.73 4.66 -7.62
CA LEU A 42 2.77 4.79 -6.61
C LEU A 42 3.31 3.40 -6.28
N MET A 43 4.55 3.15 -6.65
CA MET A 43 5.30 1.96 -6.24
C MET A 43 5.62 2.03 -4.77
N ILE A 44 5.52 0.89 -4.09
CA ILE A 44 5.74 0.76 -2.65
C ILE A 44 6.78 -0.33 -2.43
N GLN A 45 7.83 -0.01 -1.68
CA GLN A 45 8.80 -0.97 -1.17
C GLN A 45 9.08 -0.68 0.30
N ALA A 46 9.14 -1.72 1.12
CA ALA A 46 9.62 -1.59 2.49
C ALA A 46 10.50 -2.76 2.91
N VAL A 47 11.48 -2.46 3.76
CA VAL A 47 12.30 -3.43 4.50
C VAL A 47 12.26 -3.02 5.96
N GLY A 48 11.66 -3.85 6.82
CA GLY A 48 11.33 -3.42 8.17
C GLY A 48 10.45 -2.16 8.16
N PRO A 49 10.76 -1.14 8.98
CA PRO A 49 10.02 0.11 9.06
C PRO A 49 10.37 1.12 7.94
N ARG A 50 11.40 0.85 7.14
CA ARG A 50 11.86 1.78 6.09
C ARG A 50 10.96 1.65 4.87
N LEU A 51 10.10 2.64 4.67
CA LEU A 51 9.21 2.77 3.51
C LEU A 51 9.80 3.72 2.46
N GLU A 52 9.89 3.23 1.23
CA GLU A 52 10.23 3.97 0.02
C GLU A 52 9.08 3.92 -0.98
N THR A 53 8.81 5.06 -1.62
CA THR A 53 7.77 5.19 -2.64
C THR A 53 8.22 6.06 -3.81
N TRP A 54 7.81 5.68 -5.02
CA TRP A 54 8.10 6.43 -6.25
C TRP A 54 7.03 6.16 -7.30
N TYR A 55 6.86 7.05 -8.28
CA TYR A 55 5.95 6.80 -9.40
C TYR A 55 6.68 6.09 -10.54
N GLN A 56 6.08 5.03 -11.08
CA GLN A 56 6.66 4.29 -12.21
C GLN A 56 5.57 3.61 -13.02
N ALA A 57 5.72 3.62 -14.34
CA ALA A 57 4.82 2.89 -15.22
C ALA A 57 4.90 1.37 -14.97
N ARG A 58 3.74 0.72 -15.05
CA ARG A 58 3.59 -0.74 -14.98
C ARG A 58 2.59 -1.20 -16.02
N SER A 59 2.99 -2.15 -16.85
CA SER A 59 2.14 -2.71 -17.92
C SER A 59 0.94 -3.51 -17.38
N ASP A 60 1.08 -4.10 -16.20
CA ASP A 60 0.06 -4.89 -15.51
C ASP A 60 -0.83 -4.06 -14.57
N TYR A 61 -0.63 -2.74 -14.50
CA TYR A 61 -1.42 -1.88 -13.62
C TYR A 61 -2.86 -1.74 -14.13
N ARG A 62 -3.83 -1.92 -13.23
CA ARG A 62 -5.27 -1.85 -13.50
C ARG A 62 -6.01 -0.92 -12.53
N GLY A 63 -5.29 -0.07 -11.82
CA GLY A 63 -5.83 0.69 -10.68
C GLY A 63 -5.74 -0.09 -9.37
N GLY A 64 -6.33 0.48 -8.31
CA GLY A 64 -6.35 -0.14 -6.99
C GLY A 64 -4.98 -0.22 -6.30
N LEU A 65 -4.95 -0.99 -5.23
CA LEU A 65 -3.78 -1.25 -4.41
C LEU A 65 -3.51 -2.75 -4.37
N THR A 66 -2.25 -3.11 -4.55
CA THR A 66 -1.75 -4.47 -4.36
C THR A 66 -0.49 -4.43 -3.50
N LEU A 67 -0.47 -5.19 -2.41
CA LEU A 67 0.70 -5.36 -1.54
C LEU A 67 0.98 -6.83 -1.26
N VAL A 68 2.22 -7.24 -1.48
CA VAL A 68 2.78 -8.50 -1.00
C VAL A 68 3.58 -8.21 0.27
N LEU A 69 3.32 -9.00 1.30
CA LEU A 69 3.84 -8.84 2.65
C LEU A 69 4.59 -10.10 3.04
N ILE A 70 5.79 -9.96 3.59
CA ILE A 70 6.65 -11.06 4.03
C ILE A 70 7.05 -10.79 5.48
N GLY A 71 6.82 -11.77 6.35
CA GLY A 71 7.21 -11.76 7.76
C GLY A 71 6.89 -13.11 8.40
N LEU A 72 7.30 -13.29 9.66
CA LEU A 72 7.23 -14.58 10.35
C LEU A 72 5.79 -15.02 10.68
N ALA A 73 4.92 -14.07 11.04
CA ALA A 73 3.50 -14.30 11.34
C ALA A 73 2.65 -13.08 10.93
N VAL A 74 2.58 -12.82 9.62
CA VAL A 74 1.84 -11.64 9.11
C VAL A 74 0.36 -11.95 9.01
N ASP A 75 -0.45 -11.29 9.83
CA ASP A 75 -1.89 -11.16 9.60
C ASP A 75 -2.20 -9.88 8.81
N PRO A 76 -2.64 -10.00 7.54
CA PRO A 76 -2.99 -8.83 6.72
C PRO A 76 -4.37 -8.25 7.03
N ALA A 77 -5.20 -8.87 7.86
CA ALA A 77 -6.59 -8.44 8.07
C ALA A 77 -6.70 -7.02 8.65
N PRO A 78 -5.96 -6.64 9.72
CA PRO A 78 -6.02 -5.28 10.25
C PRO A 78 -5.57 -4.22 9.22
N LEU A 79 -4.49 -4.50 8.49
CA LEU A 79 -4.01 -3.62 7.41
C LEU A 79 -5.06 -3.48 6.30
N ARG A 80 -5.71 -4.59 5.90
CA ARG A 80 -6.74 -4.57 4.85
C ARG A 80 -7.93 -3.70 5.26
N THR A 81 -8.37 -3.78 6.50
CA THR A 81 -9.46 -2.95 7.03
C THR A 81 -9.04 -1.48 7.03
N ALA A 82 -7.89 -1.15 7.61
CA ALA A 82 -7.41 0.23 7.65
C ALA A 82 -7.23 0.85 6.25
N LEU A 83 -6.72 0.08 5.27
CA LEU A 83 -6.59 0.55 3.88
C LEU A 83 -7.96 0.74 3.20
N ARG A 84 -8.96 -0.06 3.54
CA ARG A 84 -10.32 0.09 3.01
C ARG A 84 -10.98 1.34 3.56
N ASP A 85 -10.81 1.62 4.84
CA ASP A 85 -11.38 2.78 5.52
C ASP A 85 -10.68 4.08 5.08
N LEU A 86 -9.39 4.01 4.75
CA LEU A 86 -8.62 5.14 4.21
C LEU A 86 -8.88 5.41 2.72
N ARG A 87 -9.61 4.54 2.02
CA ARG A 87 -9.88 4.69 0.59
C ARG A 87 -10.72 5.95 0.36
N LEU A 88 -10.33 6.76 -0.62
CA LEU A 88 -11.13 7.92 -0.99
C LEU A 88 -12.47 7.49 -1.60
N PRO A 89 -13.55 8.25 -1.37
CA PRO A 89 -14.84 7.96 -1.99
C PRO A 89 -14.72 8.00 -3.52
N PRO A 90 -15.56 7.21 -4.24
CA PRO A 90 -15.64 7.34 -5.69
C PRO A 90 -16.06 8.76 -6.05
N SER A 91 -15.35 9.35 -7.01
CA SER A 91 -15.70 10.66 -7.61
C SER A 91 -16.83 10.52 -8.63
#